data_AF-A0A951BCW6-F1
#
_entry.id   AF-A0A951BCW6-F1
#
_cell.length_a   1.000
_cell.length_b   1.000
_cell.length_c   1.000
_cell.angle_alpha   90.00
_cell.angle_beta   90.00
_cell.angle_gamma   90.00
#
_symmetry.space_group_name_H-M   'P 1'
#
loop_
_entity.id
_entity.type
_entity.pdbx_description
1 polymer ?
#
loop_
_entity_poly.entity_id
_entity_poly.type
_entity_poly.pdbx_seq_one_letter_code
_entity_poly.pdbx_strand_id
1 'polypeptide(L)'
;MASLTHIALKDRSEASREQAREALDRSLQREGIHTANARSTADYQFAIGEHMVMIYVFLVLASLIIASVGGLGLMTVMSINVLERRREIGILRAIGATPNLVKAMVAGEAITVAGIAWGVAVLLAWPLSTALADLMGRSMHGAFDFRVAPLGIALCLVMSLSLAAVASLLPAESALRLTVREALAYE
;
A
#
# COMPACT_ATOMS: atom_id res chain seq x y z
N MET A 1 -9.92 26.14 -34.54
CA MET A 1 -9.03 24.96 -34.58
C MET A 1 -7.76 25.31 -33.82
N ALA A 2 -7.50 24.70 -32.66
CA ALA A 2 -6.26 24.92 -31.92
C ALA A 2 -5.19 23.96 -32.45
N SER A 3 -4.10 24.50 -33.00
CA SER A 3 -2.94 23.72 -33.46
C SER A 3 -1.90 23.67 -32.35
N LEU A 4 -1.45 22.47 -31.98
CA LEU A 4 -0.44 22.27 -30.95
C LEU A 4 0.92 22.06 -31.62
N THR A 5 1.82 23.03 -31.47
CA THR A 5 3.15 23.01 -32.11
C THR A 5 4.22 22.90 -31.03
N HIS A 6 5.06 21.88 -31.11
CA HIS A 6 6.20 21.69 -30.21
C HIS A 6 7.45 22.33 -30.78
N ILE A 7 8.11 23.20 -30.00
CA ILE A 7 9.38 23.83 -30.38
C ILE A 7 10.42 23.42 -29.35
N ALA A 8 11.48 22.74 -29.80
CA ALA A 8 12.57 22.29 -28.95
C ALA A 8 13.69 23.35 -28.90
N LEU A 9 14.05 23.79 -27.70
CA LEU A 9 15.17 24.71 -27.49
C LEU A 9 16.47 23.90 -27.32
N LYS A 10 17.54 24.34 -27.99
CA LYS A 10 18.88 23.72 -27.92
C LYS A 10 19.55 23.97 -26.56
N ASP A 11 19.21 25.06 -25.90
CA ASP A 11 19.66 25.41 -24.56
C ASP A 11 18.53 25.18 -23.54
N ARG A 12 18.83 24.46 -22.47
CA ARG A 12 17.87 24.04 -21.43
C ARG A 12 17.86 24.95 -20.20
N SER A 13 18.71 25.98 -20.17
CA SER A 13 18.78 26.95 -19.08
C SER A 13 17.44 27.66 -18.87
N GLU A 14 17.05 27.85 -17.61
CA GLU A 14 15.79 28.48 -17.21
C GLU A 14 15.67 29.91 -17.76
N ALA A 15 16.77 30.68 -17.76
CA ALA A 15 16.84 32.01 -18.34
C ALA A 15 16.63 32.02 -19.87
N SER A 16 17.21 31.04 -20.57
CA SER A 16 17.06 30.88 -22.03
C SER A 16 15.64 30.46 -22.43
N ARG A 17 14.92 29.74 -21.56
CA ARG A 17 13.52 29.33 -21.77
C ARG A 17 12.56 30.50 -21.61
N GLU A 18 12.78 31.35 -20.61
CA GLU A 18 11.94 32.52 -20.37
C GLU A 18 12.13 33.58 -21.46
N GLN A 19 13.38 33.84 -21.85
CA GLN A 19 13.66 34.73 -22.98
C GLN A 19 13.10 34.21 -24.30
N ALA A 20 13.18 32.90 -24.56
CA ALA A 20 12.61 32.30 -25.76
C ALA A 20 11.07 32.37 -25.76
N ARG A 21 10.41 32.18 -24.60
CA ARG A 21 8.96 32.37 -24.43
C ARG A 21 8.54 33.79 -24.75
N GLU A 22 9.20 34.79 -24.15
CA GLU A 22 8.88 36.20 -24.38
C GLU A 22 9.17 36.65 -25.82
N ALA A 23 10.24 36.14 -26.44
CA ALA A 23 10.56 36.45 -27.82
C ALA A 23 9.55 35.82 -28.80
N LEU A 24 9.09 34.60 -28.51
CA LEU A 24 8.09 33.88 -29.29
C LEU A 24 6.71 34.55 -29.17
N ASP A 25 6.29 34.90 -27.95
CA ASP A 25 5.01 35.56 -27.70
C ASP A 25 4.94 36.94 -28.38
N ARG A 26 6.03 37.72 -28.31
CA ARG A 26 6.13 39.00 -29.04
C ARG A 26 6.09 38.84 -30.55
N SER A 27 6.65 37.76 -31.09
CA SER A 27 6.68 37.52 -32.55
C SER A 27 5.32 37.04 -33.06
N LEU A 28 4.62 36.22 -32.30
CA LEU A 28 3.29 35.70 -32.64
C LEU A 28 2.18 36.76 -32.49
N GLN A 29 2.29 37.64 -31.50
CA GLN A 29 1.38 38.78 -31.35
C GLN A 29 1.47 39.77 -32.52
N ARG A 30 2.65 39.95 -33.12
CA ARG A 30 2.81 40.80 -34.32
C ARG A 30 2.08 40.25 -35.55
N GLU A 31 1.90 38.93 -35.64
CA GLU A 31 1.11 38.29 -36.70
C GLU A 31 -0.38 38.14 -36.33
N GLY A 32 -0.83 38.72 -35.23
CA GLY A 32 -2.24 38.66 -34.78
C GLY A 32 -2.65 37.29 -34.22
N ILE A 33 -1.69 36.41 -33.95
CA ILE A 33 -1.94 35.10 -33.36
C ILE A 33 -1.84 35.24 -31.84
N HIS A 34 -2.99 35.22 -31.17
CA HIS A 34 -3.06 35.18 -29.71
C HIS A 34 -2.73 33.78 -29.20
N THR A 35 -1.52 33.61 -28.68
CA THR A 35 -1.06 32.39 -28.02
C THR A 35 -1.74 32.25 -26.66
N ALA A 36 -2.71 31.33 -26.57
CA ALA A 36 -3.49 31.16 -25.34
C ALA A 36 -2.65 30.67 -24.15
N ASN A 37 -1.54 29.94 -24.36
CA ASN A 37 -0.63 29.47 -23.31
C ASN A 37 0.69 28.91 -23.90
N ALA A 38 1.82 29.60 -23.73
CA ALA A 38 3.16 29.04 -24.03
C ALA A 38 3.71 28.33 -22.78
N ARG A 39 3.38 27.05 -22.61
CA ARG A 39 3.84 26.25 -21.46
C ARG A 39 5.02 25.34 -21.81
N SER A 40 6.07 25.43 -21.00
CA SER A 40 7.27 24.63 -21.08
C SER A 40 6.98 23.20 -20.60
N THR A 41 7.53 22.20 -21.28
CA THR A 41 7.35 20.79 -20.90
C THR A 41 7.88 20.48 -19.50
N ALA A 42 8.84 21.27 -18.98
CA ALA A 42 9.33 21.10 -17.62
C ALA A 42 8.27 21.52 -16.58
N ASP A 43 7.50 22.56 -16.86
CA ASP A 43 6.45 23.05 -15.96
C ASP A 43 5.31 22.03 -15.88
N TYR A 44 4.99 21.35 -16.99
CA TYR A 44 4.07 20.22 -17.02
C TYR A 44 4.59 19.01 -16.25
N GLN A 45 5.87 18.65 -16.43
CA GLN A 45 6.47 17.52 -15.71
C GLN A 45 6.57 17.80 -14.20
N PHE A 46 6.87 19.04 -13.81
CA PHE A 46 6.92 19.46 -12.42
C PHE A 46 5.52 19.42 -11.78
N ALA A 47 4.50 19.99 -12.45
CA ALA A 47 3.13 19.95 -11.95
C ALA A 47 2.57 18.52 -11.85
N ILE A 48 2.81 17.67 -12.86
CA ILE A 48 2.41 16.26 -12.80
C ILE A 48 3.18 15.52 -11.71
N GLY A 49 4.47 15.78 -11.55
CA GLY A 49 5.31 15.20 -10.50
C GLY A 49 4.78 15.49 -9.10
N GLU A 50 4.50 16.77 -8.79
CA GLU A 50 3.94 17.20 -7.51
C GLU A 50 2.58 16.54 -7.23
N HIS A 51 1.69 16.50 -8.23
CA HIS A 51 0.40 15.81 -8.08
C HIS A 51 0.56 14.31 -7.84
N MET A 52 1.49 13.65 -8.52
CA MET A 52 1.76 12.22 -8.32
C MET A 52 2.33 11.94 -6.92
N VAL A 53 3.24 12.80 -6.42
CA VAL A 53 3.79 12.67 -5.06
C VAL A 53 2.67 12.80 -4.02
N MET A 54 1.78 13.79 -4.17
CA MET A 54 0.65 13.96 -3.27
C MET A 54 -0.26 12.72 -3.25
N ILE A 55 -0.61 12.17 -4.41
CA ILE A 55 -1.41 10.94 -4.51
C ILE A 55 -0.69 9.77 -3.85
N TYR A 56 0.61 9.61 -4.10
CA TYR A 56 1.42 8.55 -3.51
C TYR A 56 1.43 8.63 -1.98
N VAL A 57 1.69 9.81 -1.40
CA VAL A 57 1.70 10.01 0.05
C VAL A 57 0.34 9.69 0.65
N PHE A 58 -0.75 10.13 0.02
CA PHE A 58 -2.10 9.83 0.46
C PHE A 58 -2.37 8.31 0.48
N LEU A 59 -1.99 7.59 -0.57
CA LEU A 59 -2.18 6.14 -0.65
C LEU A 59 -1.35 5.39 0.39
N VAL A 60 -0.11 5.80 0.64
CA VAL A 60 0.74 5.21 1.68
C VAL A 60 0.14 5.42 3.07
N LEU A 61 -0.36 6.63 3.35
CA LEU A 61 -1.00 6.94 4.63
C LEU A 61 -2.27 6.11 4.83
N ALA A 62 -3.13 6.04 3.81
CA ALA A 62 -4.33 5.22 3.84
C ALA A 62 -4.00 3.73 4.06
N SER A 63 -2.98 3.23 3.37
CA SER A 63 -2.49 1.86 3.52
C SER A 63 -2.01 1.59 4.95
N LEU A 64 -1.27 2.52 5.56
CA LEU A 64 -0.81 2.39 6.94
C LEU A 64 -1.97 2.31 7.94
N ILE A 65 -3.01 3.12 7.75
CA ILE A 65 -4.22 3.10 8.59
C ILE A 65 -4.92 1.75 8.45
N ILE A 66 -5.18 1.30 7.22
CA ILE A 66 -5.86 0.03 6.94
C ILE A 66 -5.05 -1.15 7.50
N ALA A 67 -3.73 -1.14 7.32
CA ALA A 67 -2.83 -2.15 7.87
C ALA A 67 -2.89 -2.18 9.40
N SER A 68 -2.89 -1.02 10.05
CA SER A 68 -2.98 -0.92 11.51
C SER A 68 -4.30 -1.49 12.02
N VAL A 69 -5.43 -1.11 11.40
CA VAL A 69 -6.76 -1.62 11.76
C VAL A 69 -6.85 -3.13 11.52
N GLY A 70 -6.33 -3.62 10.40
CA GLY A 70 -6.27 -5.05 10.09
C GLY A 70 -5.42 -5.84 11.09
N GLY A 71 -4.27 -5.29 11.49
CA GLY A 71 -3.39 -5.88 12.51
C GLY A 71 -4.05 -5.96 13.89
N LEU A 72 -4.78 -4.91 14.31
CA LEU A 72 -5.56 -4.92 15.55
C LEU A 72 -6.70 -5.94 15.50
N GLY A 73 -7.38 -6.06 14.36
CA GLY A 73 -8.40 -7.08 14.14
C GLY A 73 -7.83 -8.49 14.27
N LEU A 74 -6.70 -8.75 13.61
CA LEU A 74 -5.99 -10.02 13.72
C LEU A 74 -5.58 -10.33 15.17
N MET A 75 -5.01 -9.34 15.87
CA MET A 75 -4.62 -9.48 17.28
C MET A 75 -5.82 -9.85 18.16
N THR A 76 -6.97 -9.23 17.94
CA THR A 76 -8.20 -9.48 18.70
C THR A 76 -8.69 -10.91 18.49
N VAL A 77 -8.77 -11.36 17.24
CA VAL A 77 -9.18 -12.72 16.89
C VAL A 77 -8.22 -13.75 17.49
N MET A 78 -6.91 -13.53 17.36
CA MET A 78 -5.90 -14.43 17.92
C MET A 78 -5.95 -14.49 19.44
N SER A 79 -6.23 -13.35 20.10
CA SER A 79 -6.41 -13.32 21.55
C SER A 79 -7.60 -14.19 21.97
N ILE A 80 -8.74 -14.06 21.29
CA ILE A 80 -9.93 -14.87 21.54
C ILE A 80 -9.64 -16.37 21.32
N ASN A 81 -8.98 -16.73 20.22
CA ASN A 81 -8.62 -18.12 19.92
C ASN A 81 -7.71 -18.74 21.02
N VAL A 82 -6.71 -17.99 21.50
CA VAL A 82 -5.86 -18.41 22.62
C VAL A 82 -6.68 -18.58 23.90
N LEU A 83 -7.65 -17.69 24.14
CA LEU A 83 -8.56 -17.76 25.29
C LEU A 83 -9.44 -19.02 25.26
N GLU A 84 -10.00 -19.38 24.10
CA GLU A 84 -10.82 -20.57 23.93
C GLU A 84 -10.00 -21.86 24.12
N ARG A 85 -8.75 -21.87 23.64
CA ARG A 85 -7.86 -23.05 23.69
C ARG A 85 -6.98 -23.10 24.93
N ARG A 86 -7.29 -22.30 25.97
CA ARG A 86 -6.55 -22.24 27.25
C ARG A 86 -6.27 -23.60 27.86
N ARG A 87 -7.27 -24.49 27.87
CA ARG A 87 -7.14 -25.83 28.46
C ARG A 87 -6.11 -26.69 27.71
N GLU A 88 -6.10 -26.63 26.39
CA GLU A 88 -5.14 -27.35 25.55
C GLU A 88 -3.71 -26.88 25.84
N ILE A 89 -3.50 -25.55 25.89
CA ILE A 89 -2.19 -24.95 26.19
C ILE A 89 -1.72 -25.32 27.60
N GLY A 90 -2.63 -25.35 28.57
CA GLY A 90 -2.35 -25.78 29.94
C GLY A 90 -1.89 -27.25 30.02
N ILE A 91 -2.56 -28.14 29.29
CA ILE A 91 -2.16 -29.57 29.19
C ILE A 91 -0.80 -29.69 28.50
N LEU A 92 -0.57 -28.94 27.41
CA LEU A 92 0.70 -28.94 26.68
C LEU A 92 1.89 -28.53 27.58
N ARG A 93 1.68 -27.53 28.45
CA ARG A 93 2.68 -27.10 29.44
C ARG A 93 2.89 -28.13 30.54
N ALA A 94 1.85 -28.84 30.97
CA ALA A 94 1.95 -29.87 32.01
C ALA A 94 2.79 -31.08 31.55
N ILE A 95 2.77 -31.40 30.25
CA ILE A 95 3.61 -32.45 29.65
C ILE A 95 5.01 -31.97 29.25
N GLY A 96 5.37 -30.71 29.57
CA GLY A 96 6.74 -30.19 29.42
C GLY A 96 6.98 -29.25 28.23
N ALA A 97 5.94 -28.74 27.55
CA ALA A 97 6.14 -27.75 26.48
C ALA A 97 6.79 -26.46 26.99
N THR A 98 7.84 -26.01 26.30
CA THR A 98 8.53 -24.77 26.64
C THR A 98 7.68 -23.54 26.25
N PRO A 99 7.81 -22.41 26.96
CA PRO A 99 7.10 -21.17 26.62
C PRO A 99 7.35 -20.72 25.17
N ASN A 100 8.56 -20.93 24.67
CA ASN A 100 8.93 -20.57 23.30
C ASN A 100 8.21 -21.43 22.26
N LEU A 101 7.94 -22.71 22.57
CA LEU A 101 7.17 -23.59 21.69
C LEU A 101 5.73 -23.08 21.54
N VAL A 102 5.10 -22.68 22.65
CA VAL A 102 3.73 -22.12 22.63
C VAL A 102 3.69 -20.80 21.85
N LYS A 103 4.68 -19.91 22.06
CA LYS A 103 4.79 -18.67 21.27
C LYS A 103 4.94 -18.95 19.78
N ALA A 104 5.81 -19.90 19.41
CA ALA A 104 6.05 -20.28 18.02
C ALA A 104 4.81 -20.89 17.38
N MET A 105 4.02 -21.67 18.12
CA MET A 105 2.74 -22.22 17.65
C MET A 105 1.74 -21.11 17.34
N VAL A 106 1.52 -20.16 18.26
CA VAL A 106 0.60 -19.03 18.04
C VAL A 106 1.06 -18.12 16.90
N ALA A 107 2.37 -17.83 16.82
CA ALA A 107 2.93 -17.07 15.70
C ALA A 107 2.76 -17.82 14.37
N GLY A 108 2.92 -19.15 14.37
CA GLY A 108 2.69 -20.01 13.21
C GLY A 108 1.24 -19.95 12.73
N GLU A 109 0.27 -19.99 13.63
CA GLU A 109 -1.17 -19.81 13.31
C GLU A 109 -1.44 -18.44 12.70
N ALA A 110 -0.86 -17.37 13.25
CA ALA A 110 -1.02 -16.03 12.68
C ALA A 110 -0.41 -15.92 11.28
N ILE A 111 0.79 -16.47 11.07
CA ILE A 111 1.50 -16.47 9.79
C ILE A 111 0.74 -17.27 8.73
N THR A 112 0.18 -18.44 9.08
CA THR A 112 -0.59 -19.25 8.12
C THR A 112 -1.88 -18.54 7.72
N VAL A 113 -2.60 -17.94 8.67
CA VAL A 113 -3.79 -17.13 8.39
C VAL A 113 -3.43 -15.95 7.49
N ALA A 114 -2.33 -15.25 7.76
CA ALA A 114 -1.89 -14.13 6.95
C ALA A 114 -1.47 -14.55 5.53
N GLY A 115 -0.80 -15.68 5.38
CA GLY A 115 -0.43 -16.24 4.07
C GLY A 115 -1.65 -16.61 3.23
N ILE A 116 -2.65 -17.25 3.85
CA ILE A 116 -3.92 -17.59 3.18
C ILE A 116 -4.67 -16.30 2.79
N ALA A 117 -4.80 -15.35 3.73
CA ALA A 117 -5.47 -14.08 3.49
C ALA A 117 -4.79 -13.28 2.36
N TRP A 118 -3.46 -13.26 2.31
CA TRP A 118 -2.71 -12.65 1.22
C TRP A 118 -3.00 -13.32 -0.13
N GLY A 119 -3.03 -14.65 -0.18
CA GLY A 119 -3.35 -15.38 -1.42
C GLY A 119 -4.74 -15.02 -1.94
N VAL A 120 -5.73 -14.99 -1.05
CA VAL A 120 -7.10 -14.55 -1.38
C VAL A 120 -7.11 -13.08 -1.82
N ALA A 121 -6.37 -12.21 -1.13
CA ALA A 121 -6.29 -10.79 -1.47
C ALA A 121 -5.71 -10.56 -2.88
N VAL A 122 -4.64 -11.26 -3.26
CA VAL A 122 -4.05 -11.15 -4.61
C VAL A 122 -5.03 -11.64 -5.68
N LEU A 123 -5.72 -12.76 -5.44
CA LEU A 123 -6.71 -13.29 -6.36
C LEU A 123 -7.88 -12.34 -6.58
N LEU A 124 -8.33 -11.65 -5.53
CA LEU A 124 -9.41 -10.65 -5.63
C LEU A 124 -8.93 -9.30 -6.17
N ALA A 125 -7.69 -8.92 -5.88
CA ALA A 125 -7.12 -7.65 -6.32
C ALA A 125 -6.93 -7.59 -7.84
N TRP A 126 -6.60 -8.72 -8.49
CA TRP A 126 -6.40 -8.78 -9.94
C TRP A 126 -7.64 -8.31 -10.73
N PRO A 127 -8.82 -8.97 -10.64
CA PRO A 127 -10.00 -8.57 -11.40
C PRO A 127 -10.53 -7.18 -10.98
N LEU A 128 -10.38 -6.82 -9.71
CA LEU A 128 -10.82 -5.51 -9.22
C LEU A 128 -9.99 -4.38 -9.82
N SER A 129 -8.67 -4.58 -9.90
CA SER A 129 -7.75 -3.59 -10.48
C SER A 129 -7.95 -3.44 -11.98
N THR A 130 -8.17 -4.55 -12.71
CA THR A 130 -8.48 -4.49 -14.14
C THR A 130 -9.81 -3.78 -14.41
N ALA A 131 -10.85 -4.06 -13.60
CA ALA A 131 -12.13 -3.39 -13.73
C ALA A 131 -12.05 -1.88 -13.45
N LEU A 132 -11.25 -1.48 -12.46
CA LEU A 132 -10.97 -0.08 -12.16
C LEU A 132 -10.21 0.60 -13.31
N ALA A 133 -9.20 -0.06 -13.88
CA ALA A 133 -8.45 0.47 -15.02
C ALA A 133 -9.35 0.68 -16.25
N ASP A 134 -10.23 -0.27 -16.56
CA ASP A 134 -11.20 -0.17 -17.65
C ASP A 134 -12.20 0.98 -17.44
N LEU A 135 -12.72 1.12 -16.21
CA LEU A 135 -13.65 2.19 -15.85
C LEU A 135 -12.99 3.57 -16.00
N MET A 136 -11.76 3.71 -15.53
CA MET A 136 -10.97 4.94 -15.66
C MET A 136 -10.68 5.24 -17.13
N GLY A 137 -10.32 4.22 -17.92
CA GLY A 137 -10.01 4.38 -19.34
C GLY A 137 -11.20 4.88 -20.16
N ARG A 138 -12.41 4.36 -19.88
CA ARG A 138 -13.66 4.85 -20.48
C ARG A 138 -13.95 6.30 -20.09
N SER A 139 -13.70 6.68 -18.85
CA SER A 139 -13.97 8.05 -18.38
C SER A 139 -12.98 9.08 -18.92
N MET A 140 -11.72 8.70 -19.13
CA MET A 140 -10.66 9.63 -19.54
C MET A 140 -10.30 9.58 -21.03
N HIS A 141 -11.05 8.82 -21.84
CA HIS A 141 -10.79 8.61 -23.28
C HIS A 141 -9.35 8.16 -23.58
N GLY A 142 -8.76 7.36 -22.68
CA GLY A 142 -7.39 6.86 -22.79
C GLY A 142 -7.29 5.39 -22.36
N ALA A 143 -6.34 4.64 -22.91
CA ALA A 143 -6.09 3.27 -22.48
C ALA A 143 -5.13 3.26 -21.28
N PHE A 144 -5.61 2.84 -20.11
CA PHE A 144 -4.74 2.55 -18.97
C PHE A 144 -4.25 1.11 -19.08
N ASP A 145 -2.94 0.93 -19.31
CA ASP A 145 -2.30 -0.39 -19.30
C ASP A 145 -2.07 -0.80 -17.85
N PHE A 146 -2.91 -1.71 -17.33
CA PHE A 146 -2.73 -2.24 -15.98
C PHE A 146 -1.54 -3.20 -15.94
N ARG A 147 -0.45 -2.76 -15.31
CA ARG A 147 0.75 -3.57 -15.12
C ARG A 147 0.88 -4.03 -13.69
N VAL A 148 0.98 -5.34 -13.53
CA VAL A 148 1.30 -5.95 -12.23
C VAL A 148 2.81 -6.04 -12.09
N ALA A 149 3.33 -5.40 -11.04
CA ALA A 149 4.73 -5.51 -10.65
C ALA A 149 4.91 -6.75 -9.74
N PRO A 150 5.62 -7.81 -10.18
CA PRO A 150 5.82 -9.01 -9.36
C PRO A 150 6.52 -8.70 -8.03
N LEU A 151 7.43 -7.72 -8.06
CA LEU A 151 8.14 -7.24 -6.87
C LEU A 151 7.18 -6.61 -5.85
N GLY A 152 6.13 -5.90 -6.31
CA GLY A 152 5.11 -5.33 -5.43
C GLY A 152 4.28 -6.40 -4.72
N ILE A 153 3.94 -7.48 -5.43
CA ILE A 153 3.24 -8.65 -4.86
C ILE A 153 4.11 -9.31 -3.78
N ALA A 154 5.40 -9.52 -4.06
CA ALA A 154 6.33 -10.11 -3.10
C ALA A 154 6.53 -9.22 -1.87
N LEU A 155 6.69 -7.91 -2.05
CA LEU A 155 6.79 -6.97 -0.92
C LEU A 155 5.51 -6.96 -0.07
N CYS A 156 4.34 -7.04 -0.69
CA CYS A 156 3.07 -7.13 0.02
C CYS A 156 2.98 -8.40 0.89
N LEU A 157 3.48 -9.54 0.39
CA LEU A 157 3.57 -10.78 1.18
C LEU A 157 4.49 -10.61 2.40
N VAL A 158 5.69 -10.08 2.20
CA VAL A 158 6.64 -9.86 3.30
C VAL A 158 6.04 -8.92 4.34
N MET A 159 5.39 -7.84 3.90
CA MET A 159 4.72 -6.90 4.78
C MET A 159 3.57 -7.54 5.55
N SER A 160 2.69 -8.31 4.89
CA SER A 160 1.55 -8.96 5.57
C SER A 160 2.00 -10.00 6.59
N LEU A 161 3.02 -10.80 6.26
CA LEU A 161 3.60 -11.78 7.18
C LEU A 161 4.30 -11.10 8.36
N SER A 162 5.03 -10.02 8.11
CA SER A 162 5.70 -9.26 9.18
C SER A 162 4.69 -8.62 10.13
N LEU A 163 3.60 -8.05 9.59
CA LEU A 163 2.53 -7.47 10.38
C LEU A 163 1.82 -8.52 11.23
N ALA A 164 1.56 -9.70 10.66
CA ALA A 164 0.95 -10.82 11.38
C ALA A 164 1.85 -11.34 12.50
N ALA A 165 3.15 -11.48 12.25
CA ALA A 165 4.12 -11.86 13.26
C ALA A 165 4.11 -10.86 14.42
N VAL A 166 4.18 -9.55 14.14
CA VAL A 166 4.14 -8.49 15.17
C VAL A 166 2.81 -8.49 15.93
N ALA A 167 1.68 -8.59 15.24
CA ALA A 167 0.35 -8.63 15.85
C ALA A 167 0.15 -9.86 16.75
N SER A 168 0.83 -10.98 16.46
CA SER A 168 0.75 -12.21 17.23
C SER A 168 1.57 -12.22 18.52
N LEU A 169 2.49 -11.27 18.72
CA LEU A 169 3.37 -11.24 19.89
C LEU A 169 2.59 -11.07 21.20
N LEU A 170 1.62 -10.15 21.23
CA LEU A 170 0.80 -9.87 22.40
C LEU A 170 -0.10 -11.07 22.82
N PRO A 171 -0.86 -11.72 21.91
CA PRO A 171 -1.61 -12.92 22.27
C PRO A 171 -0.69 -14.10 22.61
N ALA A 172 0.47 -14.23 21.98
CA ALA A 172 1.45 -15.26 22.32
C ALA A 172 2.01 -15.10 23.74
N GLU A 173 2.21 -13.86 24.22
CA GLU A 173 2.55 -13.61 25.62
C GLU A 173 1.40 -13.87 26.58
N SER A 174 0.18 -13.51 26.17
CA SER A 174 -1.03 -13.75 26.95
C SER A 174 -1.23 -15.25 27.19
N ALA A 175 -0.94 -16.10 26.19
CA ALA A 175 -0.93 -17.57 26.31
C ALA A 175 -0.03 -18.10 27.43
N LEU A 176 1.06 -17.39 27.75
CA LEU A 176 2.03 -17.82 28.77
C LEU A 176 1.70 -17.34 30.18
N ARG A 177 1.10 -16.15 30.28
CA ARG A 177 0.64 -15.56 31.54
C ARG A 177 -0.55 -16.30 32.14
N LEU A 178 -1.24 -17.09 31.32
CA LEU A 178 -2.24 -18.05 31.76
C LEU A 178 -1.59 -19.16 32.58
N THR A 179 -1.52 -18.93 33.89
CA THR A 179 -1.00 -19.90 34.85
C THR A 179 -2.05 -20.94 35.22
N VAL A 180 -1.57 -22.18 35.39
CA VAL A 180 -2.30 -23.39 35.83
C VAL A 180 -3.25 -23.13 37.02
N ARG A 181 -2.94 -22.16 37.87
CA ARG A 181 -3.74 -21.77 39.04
C ARG A 181 -5.11 -21.16 38.68
N GLU A 182 -5.26 -20.49 37.54
CA GLU A 182 -6.58 -19.98 37.07
C GLU A 182 -7.39 -21.06 36.34
N ALA A 183 -6.70 -22.01 35.69
CA ALA A 183 -7.36 -23.14 35.01
C ALA A 183 -7.99 -24.15 35.98
N LEU A 184 -7.54 -24.16 37.25
CA LEU A 184 -8.06 -25.03 38.33
C LEU A 184 -8.97 -24.28 39.33
N ALA A 185 -9.00 -22.95 39.32
CA ALA A 185 -9.80 -22.14 40.24
C ALA A 185 -11.16 -21.70 39.66
N TYR A 186 -11.54 -22.25 38.50
CA TYR A 186 -12.87 -22.06 37.91
C TYR A 186 -13.87 -23.16 38.32
N GLU A 187 -13.55 -23.91 39.39
CA GLU A 187 -14.52 -24.66 40.19
C GLU A 187 -14.87 -23.90 41.46
#